data_AF-A0A8S9U0S7-F1
#
_entry.id   AF-A0A8S9U0S7-F1
#
_cell.length_a   1.000
_cell.length_b   1.000
_cell.length_c   1.000
_cell.angle_alpha   90.00
_cell.angle_beta   90.00
_cell.angle_gamma   90.00
#
_symmetry.space_group_name_H-M   'P 1'
#
loop_
_entity.id
_entity.type
_entity.pdbx_description
1 polymer ?
#
loop_
_entity_poly.entity_id
_entity_poly.type
_entity_poly.pdbx_seq_one_letter_code
_entity_poly.pdbx_strand_id
1 'polypeptide(L)'
;MSAVGVSVLIVLNYVDVFNAEIMSFSSELLEDSDWMAQMLDEARLVLVSSWSDLVSRVVFALGIIAATASMKELLRWKPGRGNQVAHTQGPNTADLKQRGQKSVKPIVSRHTASRVTKQDHCLIPRNFGCYNAHLSHRTRCMIFNVVHCVFFAWGTVVLSLHVQASSKAPLVECSPKVYPMTGALPACFSVEFNCYKMGITGSIVDVLDQWKRFDHTTVVKLHVLHCPDLEIPTMFQELIRLCEIWIYNSTIRDWGPDAAVTNSCHPNLTVLSMIRTNMTDGLLPL
;
A
#
# COMPACT_ATOMS: atom_id res chain seq x y z
N MET A 1 13.45 5.74 -4.24
CA MET A 1 13.29 6.63 -5.41
C MET A 1 12.04 6.31 -6.24
N SER A 2 11.46 5.09 -6.22
CA SER A 2 10.22 4.83 -6.99
C SER A 2 8.94 5.45 -6.38
N ALA A 3 8.83 5.56 -5.04
CA ALA A 3 7.63 6.11 -4.40
C ALA A 3 7.32 7.56 -4.81
N VAL A 4 8.35 8.42 -4.89
CA VAL A 4 8.18 9.82 -5.33
C VAL A 4 7.90 9.89 -6.83
N GLY A 5 8.53 9.00 -7.63
CA GLY A 5 8.31 8.97 -9.08
C GLY A 5 6.87 8.65 -9.47
N VAL A 6 6.24 7.69 -8.79
CA VAL A 6 4.82 7.35 -9.01
C VAL A 6 3.92 8.52 -8.66
N SER A 7 4.13 9.16 -7.50
CA SER A 7 3.31 10.31 -7.10
C SER A 7 3.44 11.49 -8.05
N VAL A 8 4.66 11.79 -8.53
CA VAL A 8 4.89 12.85 -9.51
C VAL A 8 4.22 12.52 -10.84
N LEU A 9 4.30 11.26 -11.30
CA LEU A 9 3.68 10.83 -12.56
C LEU A 9 2.15 10.93 -12.52
N ILE A 10 1.54 10.56 -11.38
CA ILE A 10 0.10 10.75 -11.16
C ILE A 10 -0.26 12.24 -11.28
N VAL A 11 0.44 13.13 -10.56
CA VAL A 11 0.14 14.57 -10.61
C VAL A 11 0.29 15.12 -12.03
N LEU A 12 1.36 14.77 -12.75
CA LEU A 12 1.57 15.21 -14.13
C LEU A 12 0.42 14.78 -15.07
N ASN A 13 -0.22 13.65 -14.82
CA ASN A 13 -1.35 13.18 -15.62
C ASN A 13 -2.62 14.03 -15.43
N TYR A 14 -2.77 14.68 -14.27
CA TYR A 14 -3.95 15.49 -13.93
C TYR A 14 -3.75 17.00 -14.10
N VAL A 15 -2.50 17.48 -14.25
CA VAL A 15 -2.20 18.92 -14.38
C VAL A 15 -2.86 19.54 -15.61
N ASP A 16 -2.87 18.84 -16.75
CA ASP A 16 -3.40 19.39 -18.00
C ASP A 16 -4.93 19.46 -18.04
N VAL A 17 -5.60 18.63 -17.24
CA VAL A 17 -7.08 18.57 -17.14
C VAL A 17 -7.63 19.36 -15.95
N PHE A 18 -6.77 19.85 -15.07
CA PHE A 18 -7.16 20.66 -13.92
C PHE A 18 -7.37 22.12 -14.32
N ASN A 19 -8.55 22.67 -14.04
CA ASN A 19 -8.84 24.07 -14.32
C ASN A 19 -8.52 24.94 -13.09
N ALA A 20 -7.45 25.73 -13.21
CA ALA A 20 -6.97 26.60 -12.13
C ALA A 20 -7.91 27.78 -11.82
N GLU A 21 -8.78 28.20 -12.75
CA GLU A 21 -9.71 29.31 -12.52
C GLU A 21 -10.84 28.94 -11.57
N ILE A 22 -11.37 27.72 -11.70
CA ILE A 22 -12.46 27.19 -10.86
C ILE A 22 -11.96 26.31 -9.71
N MET A 23 -10.64 26.12 -9.60
CA MET A 23 -9.99 25.16 -8.69
C MET A 23 -10.66 23.78 -8.69
N SER A 24 -11.06 23.31 -9.87
CA SER A 24 -11.83 22.08 -10.05
C SER A 24 -11.60 21.49 -11.44
N PHE A 25 -12.10 20.27 -11.65
CA PHE A 25 -12.13 19.62 -12.96
C PHE A 25 -13.38 20.06 -13.75
N SER A 26 -13.39 19.80 -15.06
CA SER A 26 -14.58 20.06 -15.89
C SER A 26 -15.77 19.23 -15.43
N SER A 27 -16.98 19.77 -15.57
CA SER A 27 -18.22 19.08 -15.16
C SER A 27 -18.40 17.74 -15.87
N GLU A 28 -18.03 17.64 -17.14
CA GLU A 28 -18.08 16.39 -17.92
C GLU A 28 -17.23 15.28 -17.30
N LEU A 29 -16.02 15.61 -16.81
CA LEU A 29 -15.13 14.66 -16.14
C LEU A 29 -15.68 14.24 -14.78
N LEU A 30 -16.26 15.20 -14.03
CA LEU A 30 -16.80 14.95 -12.70
C LEU A 30 -18.11 14.13 -12.75
N GLU A 31 -18.88 14.23 -13.84
CA GLU A 31 -20.05 13.39 -14.08
C GLU A 31 -19.66 11.92 -14.32
N ASP A 32 -18.53 11.69 -15.02
CA ASP A 32 -17.99 10.35 -15.25
C ASP A 32 -17.57 9.67 -13.94
N SER A 33 -18.34 8.65 -13.58
CA SER A 33 -18.16 7.91 -12.33
C SER A 33 -16.88 7.07 -12.33
N ASP A 34 -16.47 6.54 -13.48
CA ASP A 34 -15.27 5.71 -13.59
C ASP A 34 -14.03 6.58 -13.50
N TRP A 35 -14.03 7.70 -14.24
CA TRP A 35 -12.93 8.67 -14.17
C TRP A 35 -12.76 9.22 -12.76
N MET A 36 -13.85 9.66 -12.12
CA MET A 36 -13.75 10.26 -10.78
C MET A 36 -13.35 9.22 -9.73
N ALA A 37 -13.88 7.99 -9.80
CA ALA A 37 -13.48 6.93 -8.86
C ALA A 37 -12.00 6.58 -9.02
N GLN A 38 -11.51 6.46 -10.26
CA GLN A 38 -10.09 6.25 -10.55
C GLN A 38 -9.24 7.40 -10.02
N MET A 39 -9.63 8.65 -10.28
CA MET A 39 -8.92 9.83 -9.78
C MET A 39 -8.83 9.84 -8.26
N LEU A 40 -9.91 9.51 -7.55
CA LEU A 40 -9.91 9.45 -6.09
C LEU A 40 -9.00 8.34 -5.54
N ASP A 41 -9.00 7.17 -6.17
CA ASP A 41 -8.12 6.06 -5.76
C ASP A 41 -6.64 6.35 -6.07
N GLU A 42 -6.33 6.98 -7.20
CA GLU A 42 -4.97 7.45 -7.51
C GLU A 42 -4.53 8.57 -6.57
N ALA A 43 -5.42 9.50 -6.22
CA ALA A 43 -5.14 10.58 -5.29
C ALA A 43 -4.78 10.04 -3.89
N ARG A 44 -5.37 8.92 -3.45
CA ARG A 44 -5.00 8.26 -2.18
C ARG A 44 -3.58 7.71 -2.17
N LEU A 45 -2.98 7.42 -3.32
CA LEU A 45 -1.56 7.03 -3.39
C LEU A 45 -0.65 8.23 -3.12
N VAL A 46 -1.07 9.44 -3.51
CA VAL A 46 -0.30 10.67 -3.33
C VAL A 46 -0.54 11.28 -1.96
N LEU A 47 -1.82 11.40 -1.59
CA LEU A 47 -2.27 12.04 -0.37
C LEU A 47 -2.25 11.05 0.80
N VAL A 48 -1.85 11.56 1.97
CA VAL A 48 -1.89 10.79 3.22
C VAL A 48 -3.34 10.78 3.70
N SER A 49 -3.98 9.61 3.63
CA SER A 49 -5.40 9.50 4.01
C SER A 49 -5.60 9.34 5.51
N SER A 50 -4.58 8.87 6.25
CA SER A 50 -4.65 8.66 7.70
C SER A 50 -3.27 8.66 8.37
N TRP A 51 -3.25 8.80 9.69
CA TRP A 51 -2.02 8.65 10.49
C TRP A 51 -1.41 7.24 10.40
N SER A 52 -2.23 6.20 10.30
CA SER A 52 -1.75 4.83 10.13
C SER A 52 -1.10 4.61 8.78
N ASP A 53 -1.64 5.22 7.73
CA ASP A 53 -1.06 5.23 6.39
C ASP A 53 0.31 5.94 6.41
N LEU A 54 0.40 7.13 7.03
CA LEU A 54 1.65 7.86 7.16
C LEU A 54 2.75 7.03 7.84
N VAL A 55 2.43 6.43 8.99
CA VAL A 55 3.38 5.60 9.74
C VAL A 55 3.83 4.41 8.89
N SER A 56 2.91 3.75 8.19
CA SER A 56 3.24 2.61 7.32
C SER A 56 4.18 3.01 6.18
N ARG A 57 3.93 4.16 5.54
CA ARG A 57 4.81 4.72 4.50
C ARG A 57 6.21 5.03 5.03
N VAL A 58 6.32 5.60 6.22
CA VAL A 58 7.62 5.91 6.86
C VAL A 58 8.38 4.64 7.18
N VAL A 59 7.73 3.66 7.81
CA VAL A 59 8.34 2.37 8.16
C VAL A 59 8.87 1.66 6.91
N PHE A 60 8.06 1.62 5.84
CA PHE A 60 8.47 1.03 4.57
C PHE A 60 9.67 1.76 3.94
N ALA A 61 9.63 3.10 3.90
CA ALA A 61 10.71 3.91 3.36
C ALA A 61 12.03 3.71 4.13
N LEU A 62 11.97 3.73 5.46
CA LEU A 62 13.13 3.46 6.32
C LEU A 62 13.66 2.03 6.13
N GLY A 63 12.77 1.05 5.97
CA GLY A 63 13.15 -0.33 5.67
C GLY A 63 13.93 -0.47 4.36
N ILE A 64 13.48 0.19 3.28
CA ILE A 64 14.20 0.22 2.00
C ILE A 64 15.57 0.90 2.14
N ILE A 65 15.64 2.02 2.87
CA ILE A 65 16.91 2.73 3.09
C ILE A 65 17.90 1.85 3.86
N ALA A 66 17.45 1.17 4.91
CA ALA A 66 18.29 0.24 5.66
C ALA A 66 18.78 -0.92 4.79
N ALA A 67 17.88 -1.55 4.01
CA ALA A 67 18.24 -2.66 3.14
C ALA A 67 19.24 -2.26 2.03
N THR A 68 19.05 -1.08 1.42
CA THR A 68 19.97 -0.56 0.40
C THR A 68 21.32 -0.15 0.98
N ALA A 69 21.36 0.37 2.21
CA ALA A 69 22.61 0.64 2.92
C ALA A 69 23.41 -0.64 3.18
N SER A 70 22.77 -1.71 3.67
CA SER A 70 23.42 -3.01 3.86
C SER A 70 23.90 -3.65 2.55
N MET A 71 23.13 -3.52 1.46
CA MET A 71 23.52 -4.03 0.15
C MET A 71 24.76 -3.34 -0.40
N LYS A 72 24.93 -2.03 -0.17
CA LYS A 72 26.13 -1.28 -0.55
C LYS A 72 27.38 -1.78 0.17
N GLU A 73 27.27 -2.24 1.41
CA GLU A 73 28.38 -2.86 2.13
C GLU A 73 28.77 -4.23 1.56
N LEU A 74 27.79 -5.00 1.09
CA LEU A 74 28.03 -6.30 0.44
C LEU A 74 28.65 -6.17 -0.95
N LEU A 75 28.33 -5.11 -1.69
CA LEU A 75 28.89 -4.82 -3.02
C LEU A 75 30.26 -4.13 -2.97
N ARG A 76 30.74 -3.72 -1.79
CA ARG A 76 32.12 -3.22 -1.63
C ARG A 76 33.10 -4.38 -1.76
N TRP A 77 33.59 -4.61 -2.98
CA TRP A 77 34.70 -5.51 -3.24
C TRP A 77 35.93 -5.04 -2.45
N LYS A 78 36.36 -5.84 -1.46
CA LYS A 78 37.67 -5.69 -0.84
C LYS A 78 38.68 -6.43 -1.73
N PRO A 79 39.65 -5.76 -2.37
CA PRO A 79 40.74 -6.47 -3.00
C PRO A 79 41.50 -7.24 -1.91
N GLY A 80 41.52 -8.57 -2.03
CA GLY A 80 42.30 -9.43 -1.16
C GLY A 80 43.76 -8.97 -1.22
N ARG A 81 44.29 -8.53 -0.08
CA ARG A 81 45.73 -8.24 0.07
C ARG A 81 46.50 -9.46 -0.43
N GLY A 82 47.31 -9.22 -1.45
CA GLY A 82 47.99 -10.25 -2.23
C GLY A 82 48.80 -11.21 -1.38
N ASN A 83 48.86 -12.45 -1.87
CA ASN A 83 49.79 -13.47 -1.42
C ASN A 83 51.20 -12.87 -1.41
N GLN A 84 51.75 -12.57 -0.23
CA GLN A 84 53.18 -12.39 -0.07
C GLN A 84 53.82 -13.75 -0.31
N VAL A 85 54.32 -13.92 -1.53
CA VAL A 85 55.23 -15.00 -1.91
C VAL A 85 56.46 -14.85 -1.03
N ALA A 86 56.65 -15.78 -0.10
CA ALA A 86 57.91 -15.91 0.62
C ALA A 86 58.98 -16.32 -0.40
N HIS A 87 59.95 -15.45 -0.66
CA HIS A 87 61.14 -15.79 -1.43
C HIS A 87 61.94 -16.84 -0.63
N THR A 88 61.84 -18.10 -1.06
CA THR A 88 62.78 -19.15 -0.71
C THR A 88 64.06 -18.95 -1.52
N GLN A 89 65.11 -18.39 -0.91
CA GLN A 89 66.47 -18.53 -1.44
C GLN A 89 67.05 -19.85 -0.94
N GLY A 90 67.33 -20.75 -1.89
CA GLY A 90 68.00 -22.02 -1.71
C GLY A 90 69.51 -21.91 -1.46
N PRO A 91 70.22 -23.04 -1.42
CA PRO A 91 71.35 -23.27 -0.52
C PRO A 91 72.74 -22.96 -1.11
N ASN A 92 73.66 -22.63 -0.18
CA ASN A 92 75.12 -22.84 -0.11
C ASN A 92 76.01 -22.69 -1.36
N THR A 93 77.05 -21.87 -1.24
CA THR A 93 78.47 -22.29 -1.37
C THR A 93 79.43 -21.24 -0.79
N ALA A 94 80.31 -21.67 0.13
CA ALA A 94 81.78 -21.44 0.26
C ALA A 94 82.42 -20.19 -0.38
N ASP A 95 83.48 -19.52 0.09
CA ASP A 95 84.45 -19.61 1.18
C ASP A 95 85.38 -18.35 1.03
N LEU A 96 86.24 -18.07 2.00
CA LEU A 96 87.36 -17.10 2.03
C LEU A 96 87.06 -15.60 2.24
N LYS A 97 87.31 -15.09 3.47
CA LYS A 97 88.63 -14.50 3.82
C LYS A 97 88.74 -14.15 5.31
N GLN A 98 89.82 -14.66 5.92
CA GLN A 98 90.30 -14.33 7.26
C GLN A 98 90.71 -12.85 7.40
N ARG A 99 90.38 -12.23 8.55
CA ARG A 99 91.34 -11.39 9.31
C ARG A 99 90.88 -11.29 10.77
N GLY A 100 91.73 -11.73 11.69
CA GLY A 100 91.38 -11.98 13.10
C GLY A 100 91.39 -10.75 14.00
N GLN A 101 90.95 -10.93 15.27
CA GLN A 101 91.74 -10.75 16.50
C GLN A 101 90.89 -11.07 17.76
N LYS A 102 91.28 -12.15 18.47
CA LYS A 102 91.25 -12.45 19.94
C LYS A 102 90.05 -11.97 20.81
N SER A 103 89.28 -12.92 21.37
CA SER A 103 89.32 -13.44 22.78
C SER A 103 88.37 -12.66 23.72
N VAL A 104 87.32 -13.22 24.34
CA VAL A 104 87.29 -14.17 25.49
C VAL A 104 85.84 -14.74 25.63
N LYS A 105 85.69 -16.00 26.07
CA LYS A 105 84.42 -16.68 26.51
C LYS A 105 84.44 -16.84 28.05
N PRO A 106 83.42 -17.44 28.72
CA PRO A 106 81.95 -17.34 28.61
C PRO A 106 81.31 -17.03 29.99
N ILE A 107 80.02 -16.69 30.09
CA ILE A 107 79.24 -16.96 31.31
C ILE A 107 77.86 -17.53 30.94
N VAL A 108 77.56 -18.65 31.59
CA VAL A 108 76.34 -19.46 31.53
C VAL A 108 75.27 -18.85 32.43
N SER A 109 74.04 -18.74 31.92
CA SER A 109 72.75 -18.87 32.63
C SER A 109 71.64 -18.39 31.70
N ARG A 110 70.42 -18.90 31.68
CA ARG A 110 69.73 -20.03 32.31
C ARG A 110 68.40 -20.08 31.55
N HIS A 111 67.82 -21.27 31.42
CA HIS A 111 66.52 -21.51 30.79
C HIS A 111 65.41 -20.54 31.23
N THR A 112 64.63 -20.07 30.26
CA THR A 112 63.16 -19.98 30.41
C THR A 112 62.50 -20.09 29.03
N ALA A 113 61.79 -21.20 28.83
CA ALA A 113 60.87 -21.37 27.74
C ALA A 113 59.67 -20.43 27.96
N SER A 114 59.44 -19.51 27.02
CA SER A 114 58.22 -18.72 26.98
C SER A 114 57.49 -19.00 25.68
N ARG A 115 56.42 -19.81 25.78
CA ARG A 115 55.31 -19.86 24.82
C ARG A 115 54.82 -18.43 24.61
N VAL A 116 55.03 -17.87 23.43
CA VAL A 116 54.33 -16.65 23.01
C VAL A 116 53.03 -17.09 22.35
N THR A 117 51.97 -17.07 23.15
CA THR A 117 50.59 -17.09 22.69
C THR A 117 50.38 -15.83 21.85
N LYS A 118 50.07 -16.00 20.56
CA LYS A 118 49.83 -14.90 19.63
C LYS A 118 48.48 -14.25 19.98
N GLN A 119 48.56 -13.15 20.71
CA GLN A 119 47.41 -12.34 21.12
C GLN A 119 47.25 -11.23 20.08
N ASP A 120 46.33 -11.42 19.14
CA ASP A 120 46.00 -10.43 18.12
C ASP A 120 45.29 -9.25 18.79
N HIS A 121 46.06 -8.19 19.08
CA HIS A 121 45.52 -6.90 19.50
C HIS A 121 44.88 -6.18 18.31
N CYS A 122 43.56 -6.04 18.36
CA CYS A 122 42.81 -5.16 17.47
C CYS A 122 43.08 -3.70 17.87
N LEU A 123 43.79 -2.95 17.02
CA LEU A 123 44.00 -1.51 17.15
C LEU A 123 43.09 -0.78 16.17
N ILE A 124 41.87 -0.41 16.59
CA ILE A 124 41.04 0.62 15.94
C ILE A 124 40.40 1.49 17.04
N PRO A 125 40.37 2.83 16.91
CA PRO A 125 39.96 3.73 17.98
C PRO A 125 38.45 3.67 18.22
N ARG A 126 38.09 3.72 19.51
CA ARG A 126 36.74 3.91 20.05
C ARG A 126 36.09 5.16 19.45
N ASN A 127 34.98 4.99 18.73
CA ASN A 127 33.78 5.83 18.79
C ASN A 127 32.77 5.42 17.70
N PHE A 128 32.18 4.24 17.86
CA PHE A 128 30.80 3.98 17.46
C PHE A 128 30.35 2.73 18.22
N GLY A 129 29.24 2.84 18.96
CA GLY A 129 28.72 1.74 19.78
C GLY A 129 28.33 0.55 18.90
N CYS A 130 29.20 -0.45 18.83
CA CYS A 130 28.82 -1.77 18.36
C CYS A 130 27.92 -2.40 19.43
N TYR A 131 26.60 -2.31 19.23
CA TYR A 131 25.66 -3.23 19.87
C TYR A 131 25.86 -4.62 19.26
N ASN A 132 26.94 -5.31 19.65
CA ASN A 132 27.16 -6.72 19.31
C ASN A 132 26.31 -7.58 20.25
N ALA A 133 25.00 -7.62 20.01
CA ALA A 133 24.19 -8.72 20.52
C ALA A 133 24.59 -9.96 19.71
N HIS A 134 25.53 -10.74 20.24
CA HIS A 134 25.91 -12.05 19.70
C HIS A 134 24.73 -13.02 19.88
N LEU A 135 23.72 -12.91 19.02
CA LEU A 135 22.66 -13.89 18.92
C LEU A 135 23.30 -15.21 18.50
N SER A 136 23.07 -16.26 19.29
CA SER A 136 23.51 -17.62 18.96
C SER A 136 23.10 -17.96 17.52
N HIS A 137 23.99 -18.60 16.77
CA HIS A 137 23.72 -19.09 15.40
C HIS A 137 22.37 -19.82 15.31
N ARG A 138 22.01 -20.55 16.38
CA ARG A 138 20.74 -21.26 16.52
C ARG A 138 19.53 -20.32 16.61
N THR A 139 19.65 -19.21 17.34
CA THR A 139 18.62 -18.17 17.45
C THR A 139 18.41 -17.46 16.11
N ARG A 140 19.47 -17.22 15.34
CA ARG A 140 19.38 -16.61 14.01
C ARG A 140 18.63 -17.50 13.01
N CYS A 141 18.95 -18.80 12.97
CA CYS A 141 18.24 -19.76 12.12
C CYS A 141 16.77 -19.92 12.53
N MET A 142 16.48 -19.95 13.84
CA MET A 142 15.10 -19.98 14.34
C MET A 142 14.32 -18.75 13.90
N ILE A 143 14.87 -17.54 14.07
CA ILE A 143 14.21 -16.29 13.65
C ILE A 143 13.96 -16.31 12.14
N PHE A 144 14.94 -16.72 11.34
CA PHE A 144 14.79 -16.79 9.89
C PHE A 144 13.64 -17.73 9.48
N ASN A 145 13.57 -18.93 10.08
CA ASN A 145 12.49 -19.88 9.82
C ASN A 145 11.13 -19.36 10.28
N VAL A 146 11.06 -18.74 11.46
CA VAL A 146 9.82 -18.14 11.97
C VAL A 146 9.32 -17.05 11.02
N VAL A 147 10.21 -16.16 10.57
CA VAL A 147 9.87 -15.10 9.61
C VAL A 147 9.34 -15.68 8.30
N HIS A 148 9.98 -16.71 7.75
CA HIS A 148 9.50 -17.38 6.53
C HIS A 148 8.13 -18.03 6.72
N CYS A 149 7.91 -18.70 7.85
CA CYS A 149 6.61 -19.28 8.18
C CYS A 149 5.52 -18.20 8.27
N VAL A 150 5.82 -17.06 8.89
CA VAL A 150 4.89 -15.93 8.99
C VAL A 150 4.56 -15.38 7.60
N PHE A 151 5.56 -15.16 6.74
CA PHE A 151 5.32 -14.68 5.37
C PHE A 151 4.52 -15.68 4.54
N PHE A 152 4.79 -16.98 4.67
CA PHE A 152 4.04 -18.02 3.98
C PHE A 152 2.58 -18.10 4.45
N ALA A 153 2.37 -18.08 5.76
CA ALA A 153 1.03 -18.07 6.35
C ALA A 153 0.25 -16.82 5.91
N TRP A 154 0.88 -15.64 5.96
CA TRP A 154 0.27 -14.40 5.48
C TRP A 154 -0.05 -14.44 3.99
N GLY A 155 0.86 -14.92 3.15
CA GLY A 155 0.62 -15.09 1.72
C GLY A 155 -0.56 -16.02 1.43
N THR A 156 -0.70 -17.11 2.20
CA THR A 156 -1.85 -18.02 2.09
C THR A 156 -3.17 -17.33 2.46
N VAL A 157 -3.17 -16.51 3.52
CA VAL A 157 -4.35 -15.72 3.92
C VAL A 157 -4.74 -14.74 2.82
N VAL A 158 -3.80 -13.95 2.31
CA VAL A 158 -4.04 -12.97 1.25
C VAL A 158 -4.56 -13.65 -0.02
N LEU A 159 -3.96 -14.77 -0.42
CA LEU A 159 -4.39 -15.54 -1.59
C LEU A 159 -5.83 -16.03 -1.41
N SER A 160 -6.18 -16.54 -0.23
CA SER A 160 -7.52 -17.03 0.07
C SER A 160 -8.56 -15.92 -0.01
N LEU A 161 -8.27 -14.75 0.57
CA LEU A 161 -9.12 -13.57 0.50
C LEU A 161 -9.29 -13.07 -0.95
N HIS A 162 -8.22 -13.08 -1.74
CA HIS A 162 -8.27 -12.67 -3.14
C HIS A 162 -9.14 -13.60 -3.99
N VAL A 163 -8.99 -14.92 -3.81
CA VAL A 163 -9.85 -15.92 -4.48
C VAL A 163 -11.30 -15.70 -4.10
N GLN A 164 -11.61 -15.52 -2.81
CA GLN A 164 -12.96 -15.24 -2.35
C GLN A 164 -13.53 -13.96 -2.98
N ALA A 165 -12.77 -12.87 -3.01
CA ALA A 165 -13.19 -11.62 -3.63
C ALA A 165 -13.46 -11.77 -5.13
N SER A 166 -12.59 -12.48 -5.86
CA SER A 166 -12.71 -12.69 -7.30
C SER A 166 -13.91 -13.58 -7.69
N SER A 167 -14.39 -14.42 -6.77
CA SER A 167 -15.49 -15.35 -7.02
C SER A 167 -16.89 -14.71 -6.92
N LYS A 168 -17.00 -13.46 -6.45
CA LYS A 168 -18.28 -12.78 -6.30
C LYS A 168 -18.83 -12.34 -7.65
N ALA A 169 -20.13 -12.54 -7.86
CA ALA A 169 -20.80 -12.14 -9.10
C ALA A 169 -20.87 -10.61 -9.23
N PRO A 170 -20.67 -10.05 -10.44
CA PRO A 170 -20.84 -8.63 -10.68
C PRO A 170 -22.30 -8.21 -10.53
N LEU A 171 -22.54 -7.14 -9.78
CA LEU A 171 -23.80 -6.40 -9.91
C LEU A 171 -23.82 -5.73 -11.27
N VAL A 172 -24.97 -5.79 -11.94
CA VAL A 172 -25.13 -5.35 -13.33
C VAL A 172 -24.99 -3.82 -13.47
N GLU A 173 -25.02 -3.06 -12.37
CA GLU A 173 -25.26 -1.60 -12.39
C GLU A 173 -24.34 -0.77 -11.48
N CYS A 174 -23.25 -1.35 -11.02
CA CYS A 174 -22.29 -0.70 -10.14
C CYS A 174 -21.05 -0.23 -10.92
N SER A 175 -20.62 1.03 -10.74
CA SER A 175 -19.43 1.59 -11.38
C SER A 175 -18.55 2.42 -10.42
N PRO A 176 -17.23 2.19 -10.37
CA PRO A 176 -16.50 1.06 -10.95
C PRO A 176 -16.75 -0.21 -10.13
N LYS A 177 -16.59 -1.38 -10.78
CA LYS A 177 -16.82 -2.68 -10.14
C LYS A 177 -15.62 -3.08 -9.29
N VAL A 178 -15.75 -2.99 -7.97
CA VAL A 178 -14.70 -3.41 -7.02
C VAL A 178 -15.18 -4.49 -6.06
N TYR A 179 -14.32 -5.48 -5.82
CA TYR A 179 -14.58 -6.58 -4.89
C TYR A 179 -13.68 -6.45 -3.67
N PRO A 180 -14.20 -5.99 -2.53
CA PRO A 180 -13.39 -5.85 -1.33
C PRO A 180 -12.94 -7.23 -0.83
N MET A 181 -11.65 -7.36 -0.50
CA MET A 181 -11.07 -8.61 0.00
C MET A 181 -11.66 -9.06 1.34
N THR A 182 -12.15 -8.12 2.16
CA THR A 182 -12.65 -8.37 3.52
C THR A 182 -14.14 -8.06 3.70
N GLY A 183 -14.83 -7.58 2.66
CA GLY A 183 -16.25 -7.24 2.73
C GLY A 183 -17.14 -8.44 2.42
N ALA A 184 -18.36 -8.49 2.97
CA ALA A 184 -19.38 -9.47 2.57
C ALA A 184 -20.05 -9.04 1.26
N LEU A 185 -20.43 -7.77 1.16
CA LEU A 185 -21.06 -7.14 -0.01
C LEU A 185 -20.02 -6.42 -0.90
N PRO A 186 -20.31 -6.24 -2.20
CA PRO A 186 -19.50 -5.42 -3.10
C PRO A 186 -19.64 -3.94 -2.78
N ALA A 187 -18.55 -3.20 -2.93
CA ALA A 187 -18.54 -1.74 -2.76
C ALA A 187 -18.85 -1.07 -4.10
N CYS A 188 -19.69 -0.04 -4.08
CA CYS A 188 -20.16 0.65 -5.27
C CYS A 188 -20.01 2.15 -5.10
N PHE A 189 -19.23 2.77 -5.96
CA PHE A 189 -19.06 4.22 -5.96
C PHE A 189 -20.28 4.91 -6.57
N SER A 190 -20.70 4.46 -7.74
CA SER A 190 -21.90 4.91 -8.47
C SER A 190 -22.83 3.73 -8.70
N VAL A 191 -24.11 3.93 -8.39
CA VAL A 191 -25.19 2.96 -8.62
C VAL A 191 -26.08 3.51 -9.74
N GLU A 192 -26.09 2.85 -10.89
CA GLU A 192 -26.96 3.17 -12.03
C GLU A 192 -28.21 2.27 -12.03
N PHE A 193 -29.20 2.63 -11.23
CA PHE A 193 -30.47 1.90 -11.13
C PHE A 193 -31.36 2.17 -12.36
N ASN A 194 -31.28 1.31 -13.38
CA ASN A 194 -32.03 1.47 -14.63
C ASN A 194 -33.15 0.43 -14.78
N CYS A 195 -34.37 0.80 -14.40
CA CYS A 195 -35.52 -0.10 -14.40
C CYS A 195 -35.81 -0.73 -15.78
N TYR A 196 -35.59 0.02 -16.87
CA TYR A 196 -35.77 -0.48 -18.23
C TYR A 196 -34.76 -1.58 -18.59
N LYS A 197 -33.47 -1.41 -18.24
CA LYS A 197 -32.44 -2.43 -18.49
C LYS A 197 -32.64 -3.67 -17.63
N MET A 198 -33.12 -3.49 -16.40
CA MET A 198 -33.40 -4.59 -15.46
C MET A 198 -34.73 -5.31 -15.71
N GLY A 199 -35.62 -4.74 -16.51
CA GLY A 199 -36.96 -5.31 -16.74
C GLY A 199 -37.86 -5.23 -15.49
N ILE A 200 -37.66 -4.23 -14.64
CA ILE A 200 -38.47 -3.97 -13.43
C ILE A 200 -39.21 -2.64 -13.57
N THR A 201 -40.18 -2.35 -12.68
CA THR A 201 -40.94 -1.08 -12.72
C THR A 201 -40.38 -0.03 -11.76
N GLY A 202 -39.67 -0.45 -10.72
CA GLY A 202 -39.17 0.43 -9.65
C GLY A 202 -40.04 0.40 -8.38
N SER A 203 -40.93 -0.57 -8.27
CA SER A 203 -41.74 -0.79 -7.06
C SER A 203 -40.85 -1.06 -5.84
N ILE A 204 -41.36 -0.80 -4.64
CA ILE A 204 -40.58 -1.01 -3.40
C ILE A 204 -39.95 -2.40 -3.30
N VAL A 205 -40.64 -3.44 -3.79
CA VAL A 205 -40.14 -4.83 -3.77
C VAL A 205 -38.92 -4.98 -4.69
N ASP A 206 -38.98 -4.39 -5.89
CA ASP A 206 -37.89 -4.45 -6.85
C ASP A 206 -36.68 -3.67 -6.35
N VAL A 207 -36.91 -2.48 -5.81
CA VAL A 207 -35.84 -1.62 -5.28
C VAL A 207 -35.15 -2.30 -4.10
N LEU A 208 -35.91 -2.87 -3.15
CA LEU A 208 -35.36 -3.60 -2.02
C LEU A 208 -34.56 -4.84 -2.46
N ASP A 209 -34.98 -5.58 -3.49
CA ASP A 209 -34.21 -6.75 -3.97
C ASP A 209 -32.87 -6.34 -4.58
N GLN A 210 -32.84 -5.25 -5.34
CA GLN A 210 -31.60 -4.79 -5.97
C GLN A 210 -30.67 -4.09 -4.98
N TRP A 211 -31.20 -3.23 -4.11
CA TRP A 211 -30.36 -2.41 -3.24
C TRP A 211 -29.66 -3.24 -2.15
N LYS A 212 -30.25 -4.37 -1.70
CA LYS A 212 -29.60 -5.32 -0.77
C LYS A 212 -28.32 -5.97 -1.30
N ARG A 213 -28.02 -5.84 -2.60
CA ARG A 213 -26.91 -6.53 -3.24
C ARG A 213 -25.59 -5.79 -3.12
N PHE A 214 -25.59 -4.52 -2.69
CA PHE A 214 -24.39 -3.71 -2.53
C PHE A 214 -24.25 -3.14 -1.12
N ASP A 215 -23.05 -2.70 -0.77
CA ASP A 215 -22.78 -2.01 0.49
C ASP A 215 -23.22 -0.54 0.40
N HIS A 216 -24.31 -0.22 1.10
CA HIS A 216 -24.91 1.12 1.10
C HIS A 216 -23.95 2.21 1.61
N THR A 217 -23.00 1.86 2.48
CA THR A 217 -22.06 2.84 3.06
C THR A 217 -21.01 3.34 2.08
N THR A 218 -20.93 2.72 0.90
CA THR A 218 -19.91 3.02 -0.11
C THR A 218 -20.41 3.90 -1.25
N VAL A 219 -21.72 4.04 -1.40
CA VAL A 219 -22.36 4.76 -2.49
C VAL A 219 -22.14 6.27 -2.38
N VAL A 220 -21.60 6.85 -3.44
CA VAL A 220 -21.32 8.29 -3.59
C VAL A 220 -22.27 8.91 -4.60
N LYS A 221 -22.61 8.20 -5.68
CA LYS A 221 -23.59 8.64 -6.68
C LYS A 221 -24.73 7.64 -6.82
N LEU A 222 -25.95 8.14 -6.85
CA LEU A 222 -27.15 7.35 -7.13
C LEU A 222 -27.84 7.89 -8.38
N HIS A 223 -27.83 7.12 -9.45
CA HIS A 223 -28.52 7.44 -10.69
C HIS A 223 -29.73 6.51 -10.84
N VAL A 224 -30.92 7.06 -10.95
CA VAL A 224 -32.18 6.33 -11.17
C VAL A 224 -32.71 6.69 -12.54
N LEU A 225 -32.83 5.69 -13.42
CA LEU A 225 -33.14 5.88 -14.83
C LEU A 225 -34.36 5.04 -15.22
N HIS A 226 -35.29 5.65 -15.96
CA HIS A 226 -36.38 4.94 -16.65
C HIS A 226 -37.29 4.11 -15.73
N CYS A 227 -37.52 4.56 -14.50
CA CYS A 227 -38.39 3.87 -13.54
C CYS A 227 -39.80 4.47 -13.58
N PRO A 228 -40.79 3.78 -14.19
CA PRO A 228 -42.15 4.30 -14.30
C PRO A 228 -42.93 4.28 -12.98
N ASP A 229 -42.42 3.57 -11.96
CA ASP A 229 -43.11 3.41 -10.69
C ASP A 229 -42.18 3.43 -9.48
N LEU A 230 -41.31 4.45 -9.41
CA LEU A 230 -40.24 4.54 -8.42
C LEU A 230 -40.79 4.81 -7.01
N GLU A 231 -40.46 3.92 -6.08
CA GLU A 231 -40.69 4.08 -4.64
C GLU A 231 -39.36 4.07 -3.89
N ILE A 232 -39.06 5.14 -3.16
CA ILE A 232 -37.78 5.27 -2.44
C ILE A 232 -37.86 4.56 -1.08
N PRO A 233 -37.03 3.52 -0.83
CA PRO A 233 -37.07 2.76 0.41
C PRO A 233 -36.39 3.49 1.58
N THR A 234 -36.73 3.09 2.81
CA THR A 234 -36.10 3.60 4.04
C THR A 234 -34.59 3.35 4.12
N MET A 235 -34.10 2.28 3.49
CA MET A 235 -32.67 1.97 3.38
C MET A 235 -31.88 3.06 2.63
N PHE A 236 -32.56 3.98 1.93
CA PHE A 236 -31.96 5.18 1.36
C PHE A 236 -31.17 5.97 2.40
N GLN A 237 -31.63 6.05 3.65
CA GLN A 237 -30.94 6.76 4.74
C GLN A 237 -29.55 6.18 5.07
N GLU A 238 -29.27 4.94 4.69
CA GLU A 238 -27.99 4.27 4.94
C GLU A 238 -26.89 4.72 3.95
N LEU A 239 -27.27 5.46 2.89
CA LEU A 239 -26.35 6.04 1.91
C LEU A 239 -25.64 7.29 2.46
N ILE A 240 -24.86 7.11 3.52
CA ILE A 240 -24.21 8.21 4.27
C ILE A 240 -23.12 8.96 3.49
N ARG A 241 -22.59 8.37 2.43
CA ARG A 241 -21.56 8.96 1.56
C ARG A 241 -22.13 9.57 0.28
N LEU A 242 -23.45 9.60 0.15
CA LEU A 242 -24.13 10.08 -1.04
C LEU A 242 -23.85 11.58 -1.23
N CYS A 243 -23.27 11.91 -2.38
CA CYS A 243 -22.93 13.26 -2.81
C CYS A 243 -23.85 13.75 -3.93
N GLU A 244 -24.35 12.82 -4.76
CA GLU A 244 -25.11 13.13 -5.96
C GLU A 244 -26.29 12.17 -6.14
N ILE A 245 -27.46 12.74 -6.41
CA ILE A 245 -28.67 12.01 -6.82
C ILE A 245 -29.08 12.52 -8.19
N TRP A 246 -29.24 11.60 -9.14
CA TRP A 246 -29.72 11.91 -10.47
C TRP A 246 -30.90 11.02 -10.83
N ILE A 247 -32.06 11.62 -11.06
CA ILE A 247 -33.27 10.92 -11.49
C ILE A 247 -33.61 11.38 -12.91
N TYR A 248 -33.68 10.44 -13.85
CA TYR A 248 -34.00 10.70 -15.25
C TYR A 248 -35.19 9.89 -15.74
N ASN A 249 -36.12 10.56 -16.42
CA ASN A 249 -37.24 9.94 -17.13
C ASN A 249 -37.99 8.89 -16.30
N SER A 250 -38.35 9.27 -15.07
CA SER A 250 -38.92 8.37 -14.06
C SER A 250 -40.15 9.01 -13.42
N THR A 251 -41.05 8.20 -12.86
CA THR A 251 -42.19 8.67 -12.08
C THR A 251 -42.01 8.21 -10.65
N ILE A 252 -41.84 9.16 -9.74
CA ILE A 252 -41.77 8.94 -8.30
C ILE A 252 -43.19 8.82 -7.78
N ARG A 253 -43.59 7.60 -7.37
CA ARG A 253 -44.88 7.35 -6.75
C ARG A 253 -44.87 7.69 -5.27
N ASP A 254 -43.83 7.24 -4.58
CA ASP A 254 -43.68 7.43 -3.14
C ASP A 254 -42.23 7.78 -2.80
N TRP A 255 -42.08 8.89 -2.07
CA TRP A 255 -40.84 9.30 -1.43
C TRP A 255 -41.23 9.84 -0.07
N GLY A 256 -41.36 8.92 0.89
CA GLY A 256 -41.84 9.22 2.22
C GLY A 256 -40.80 9.93 3.12
N PRO A 257 -41.23 10.43 4.28
CA PRO A 257 -40.35 11.07 5.26
C PRO A 257 -39.30 10.11 5.85
N ASP A 258 -39.59 8.80 5.84
CA ASP A 258 -38.65 7.76 6.28
C ASP A 258 -37.47 7.57 5.31
N ALA A 259 -37.48 8.23 4.15
CA ALA A 259 -36.38 8.33 3.21
C ALA A 259 -36.03 9.80 2.89
N ALA A 260 -36.31 10.71 3.82
CA ALA A 260 -36.09 12.14 3.65
C ALA A 260 -34.60 12.49 3.45
N VAL A 261 -34.39 13.52 2.64
CA VAL A 261 -33.05 14.05 2.33
C VAL A 261 -32.64 15.04 3.44
N THR A 262 -32.08 14.50 4.52
CA THR A 262 -31.64 15.30 5.68
C THR A 262 -30.13 15.44 5.74
N ASN A 263 -29.63 16.52 6.36
CA ASN A 263 -28.19 16.69 6.62
C ASN A 263 -27.63 15.58 7.55
N SER A 264 -28.46 15.07 8.46
CA SER A 264 -28.08 13.98 9.37
C SER A 264 -27.81 12.67 8.64
N CYS A 265 -28.62 12.33 7.63
CA CYS A 265 -28.49 11.08 6.86
C CYS A 265 -27.56 11.23 5.65
N HIS A 266 -27.56 12.40 5.00
CA HIS A 266 -26.80 12.67 3.77
C HIS A 266 -25.97 13.96 3.89
N PRO A 267 -24.96 14.01 4.79
CA PRO A 267 -24.22 15.24 5.09
C PRO A 267 -23.37 15.75 3.91
N ASN A 268 -23.05 14.88 2.95
CA ASN A 268 -22.19 15.19 1.80
C ASN A 268 -23.00 15.47 0.52
N LEU A 269 -24.33 15.42 0.58
CA LEU A 269 -25.16 15.62 -0.61
C LEU A 269 -25.05 17.07 -1.09
N THR A 270 -24.56 17.23 -2.31
CA THR A 270 -24.33 18.54 -2.95
C THR A 270 -25.16 18.71 -4.21
N VAL A 271 -25.55 17.62 -4.86
CA VAL A 271 -26.28 17.65 -6.13
C VAL A 271 -27.53 16.76 -6.06
N LEU A 272 -28.67 17.34 -6.39
CA LEU A 272 -29.93 16.63 -6.66
C LEU A 272 -30.46 17.11 -8.02
N SER A 273 -30.47 16.21 -8.99
CA SER A 273 -30.92 16.48 -10.36
C SER A 273 -32.11 15.61 -10.70
N MET A 274 -33.20 16.24 -11.14
CA MET A 274 -34.43 15.56 -11.57
C MET A 274 -34.81 16.07 -12.95
N ILE A 275 -34.73 15.19 -13.97
CA ILE A 275 -34.90 15.56 -15.37
C ILE A 275 -35.95 14.64 -15.99
N ARG A 276 -37.02 15.23 -16.54
CA ARG A 276 -38.19 14.47 -17.05
C ARG A 276 -38.77 13.54 -15.97
N THR A 277 -38.78 14.02 -14.74
CA THR A 277 -39.29 13.26 -13.60
C THR A 277 -40.69 13.75 -13.25
N ASN A 278 -41.61 12.83 -13.03
CA ASN A 278 -42.94 13.13 -12.49
C ASN A 278 -42.98 12.72 -11.01
N MET A 279 -43.66 13.50 -10.17
CA MET A 279 -43.80 13.23 -8.74
C MET A 279 -45.25 13.52 -8.33
N THR A 280 -45.89 12.54 -7.70
CA THR A 280 -47.31 12.55 -7.32
C THR A 280 -47.73 13.80 -6.56
N ASP A 281 -46.92 14.24 -5.59
CA ASP A 281 -47.21 15.43 -4.76
C ASP A 281 -46.32 16.64 -5.09
N GLY A 282 -45.32 16.47 -5.97
CA GLY A 282 -44.35 17.51 -6.33
C GLY A 282 -43.48 18.03 -5.18
N LEU A 283 -43.52 17.38 -4.02
CA LEU A 283 -42.81 17.77 -2.80
C LEU A 283 -41.69 16.78 -2.51
N LEU A 284 -40.45 17.28 -2.39
CA LEU A 284 -39.36 16.49 -1.83
C LEU A 284 -39.55 16.35 -0.31
N PRO A 285 -39.41 15.14 0.26
CA PRO A 285 -39.32 14.98 1.71
C PRO A 285 -37.97 15.53 2.19
N LEU A 286 -38.02 16.69 2.84
CA LEU A 286 -36.89 17.37 3.47
C LEU A 286 -36.77 17.00 4.95
#